data_AF-A0A1V4J2N1-F1
#
_entry.id   AF-A0A1V4J2N1-F1
#
_cell.length_a   1.000
_cell.length_b   1.000
_cell.length_c   1.000
_cell.angle_alpha   90.00
_cell.angle_beta   90.00
_cell.angle_gamma   90.00
#
_symmetry.space_group_name_H-M   'P 1'
#
loop_
_entity.id
_entity.type
_entity.pdbx_description
1 polymer ?
#
loop_
_entity_poly.entity_id
_entity_poly.type
_entity_poly.pdbx_seq_one_letter_code
_entity_poly.pdbx_strand_id
1 'polypeptide(L)'
;MCGSLTTCPQVLSRRSSRVPRRGDRPHRGLHDIQSLQDLLEEEEEDELLDAYTTPSKGARKRSNSSPEQPRHKRLLGRSPLGAFSPGSFSPSVTPSRHYASRGGRGDVVATFGDAPGTLWSSLGTPSCTPRLFGPPERHLSKPYKFMFQKPLDVREVMLWRMEELGDALKRHHQLEDFAPVTLPAQEPVTVLGQIACDSAGKLNAHSVLLVGDAAHAGGAQIPLDLSELTEFSLFPGQIVALEGTNSTGRRMRVTRIYEGVPLPFHAPTEPLPDQVSVLVACGPFTPSDGVAFEPLRDLLDVIERDRPDLCLLLGPFLDARHEQVQRCELPGSFGEVFRLCLRCILDSTRSCVP
;
A
#
# COMPACT_ATOMS: atom_id res chain seq x y z
N MET A 1 -28.64 30.15 14.79
CA MET A 1 -29.30 28.86 14.52
C MET A 1 -28.29 27.99 13.80
N CYS A 2 -27.54 27.17 14.55
CA CYS A 2 -26.56 26.23 13.99
C CYS A 2 -27.29 24.98 13.52
N GLY A 3 -27.19 24.68 12.21
CA GLY A 3 -27.54 23.38 11.67
C GLY A 3 -26.35 22.44 11.76
N SER A 4 -26.45 21.42 12.59
CA SER A 4 -25.53 20.29 12.68
C SER A 4 -25.69 19.39 11.45
N LEU A 5 -24.66 19.27 10.62
CA LEU A 5 -24.57 18.23 9.59
C LEU A 5 -24.01 16.96 10.23
N THR A 6 -24.91 16.02 10.55
CA THR A 6 -24.60 14.68 11.02
C THR A 6 -24.37 13.78 9.81
N THR A 7 -23.13 13.40 9.53
CA THR A 7 -22.81 12.42 8.48
C THR A 7 -22.83 11.02 9.06
N CYS A 8 -23.73 10.18 8.55
CA CYS A 8 -23.83 8.76 8.89
C CYS A 8 -22.69 7.97 8.21
N PRO A 9 -21.98 7.07 8.91
CA PRO A 9 -21.04 6.14 8.26
C PRO A 9 -21.84 5.05 7.51
N GLN A 10 -21.69 4.99 6.18
CA GLN A 10 -22.30 3.96 5.34
C GLN A 10 -21.36 2.77 5.16
N VAL A 11 -21.88 1.56 5.38
CA VAL A 11 -21.14 0.29 5.42
C VAL A 11 -21.00 -0.32 4.02
N LEU A 12 -19.81 -0.85 3.73
CA LEU A 12 -19.45 -1.52 2.49
C LEU A 12 -20.19 -2.87 2.37
N SER A 13 -21.04 -3.03 1.35
CA SER A 13 -21.78 -4.28 1.11
C SER A 13 -21.08 -5.11 0.03
N ARG A 14 -20.58 -6.30 0.39
CA ARG A 14 -20.11 -7.33 -0.55
C ARG A 14 -21.21 -8.37 -0.79
N ARG A 15 -21.54 -8.67 -2.05
CA ARG A 15 -22.36 -9.86 -2.38
C ARG A 15 -21.45 -11.08 -2.50
N SER A 16 -21.47 -11.95 -1.48
CA SER A 16 -20.86 -13.28 -1.55
C SER A 16 -21.85 -14.31 -2.09
N SER A 17 -21.41 -15.11 -3.06
CA SER A 17 -22.17 -16.23 -3.63
C SER A 17 -21.95 -17.52 -2.84
N ARG A 18 -22.25 -17.52 -1.53
CA ARG A 18 -22.42 -18.75 -0.74
C ARG A 18 -23.52 -18.52 0.31
N VAL A 19 -24.60 -19.28 0.23
CA VAL A 19 -25.70 -19.26 1.21
C VAL A 19 -25.45 -20.35 2.26
N PRO A 20 -25.23 -20.01 3.54
CA PRO A 20 -25.60 -20.87 4.64
C PRO A 20 -26.93 -20.40 5.24
N ARG A 21 -27.85 -21.35 5.43
CA ARG A 21 -29.10 -21.13 6.14
C ARG A 21 -28.84 -20.91 7.63
N ARG A 22 -29.24 -19.79 8.23
CA ARG A 22 -29.51 -19.72 9.67
C ARG A 22 -30.42 -18.54 10.09
N GLY A 23 -31.53 -18.92 10.71
CA GLY A 23 -32.19 -18.34 11.90
C GLY A 23 -32.33 -16.82 12.05
N ASP A 24 -33.58 -16.36 12.03
CA ASP A 24 -34.07 -15.10 12.60
C ASP A 24 -33.41 -14.73 13.95
N ARG A 25 -32.79 -13.55 14.03
CA ARG A 25 -32.93 -12.61 15.17
C ARG A 25 -32.71 -11.15 14.70
N PRO A 26 -33.49 -10.18 15.20
CA PRO A 26 -33.37 -8.78 14.84
C PRO A 26 -32.55 -8.03 15.90
N HIS A 27 -31.44 -7.38 15.52
CA HIS A 27 -30.98 -6.15 16.17
C HIS A 27 -30.07 -5.39 15.22
N ARG A 28 -30.63 -4.30 14.68
CA ARG A 28 -29.99 -3.32 13.81
C ARG A 28 -29.37 -2.26 14.74
N GLY A 29 -28.15 -2.49 15.21
CA GLY A 29 -27.36 -1.53 15.98
C GLY A 29 -26.34 -0.83 15.08
N LEU A 30 -26.12 0.46 15.30
CA LEU A 30 -24.98 1.19 14.72
C LEU A 30 -23.68 0.63 15.32
N HIS A 31 -22.70 0.38 14.47
CA HIS A 31 -21.36 -0.07 14.86
C HIS A 31 -20.37 1.08 14.69
N ASP A 32 -19.60 1.37 15.74
CA ASP A 32 -18.46 2.30 15.74
C ASP A 32 -17.16 1.54 15.39
N ILE A 33 -16.06 2.24 15.11
CA ILE A 33 -14.75 1.71 14.72
C ILE A 33 -14.25 0.65 15.74
N GLN A 34 -14.55 0.84 17.02
CA GLN A 34 -14.20 -0.10 18.10
C GLN A 34 -15.03 -1.40 18.08
N SER A 35 -16.19 -1.41 17.40
CA SER A 35 -17.08 -2.58 17.34
C SER A 35 -16.93 -3.41 16.05
N LEU A 36 -16.01 -3.02 15.15
CA LEU A 36 -15.67 -3.79 13.95
C LEU A 36 -14.73 -4.97 14.26
N GLN A 37 -13.95 -4.91 15.35
CA GLN A 37 -13.11 -6.01 15.80
C GLN A 37 -13.92 -7.25 16.19
N ASP A 38 -15.16 -7.08 16.68
CA ASP A 38 -16.04 -8.19 17.05
C ASP A 38 -16.65 -8.94 15.83
N LEU A 39 -16.42 -8.46 14.60
CA LEU A 39 -17.01 -9.01 13.37
C LEU A 39 -16.02 -9.78 12.48
N LEU A 40 -14.73 -9.72 12.78
CA LEU A 40 -13.69 -10.42 12.03
C LEU A 40 -13.30 -11.69 12.79
N GLU A 41 -13.28 -12.82 12.09
CA GLU A 41 -12.68 -14.04 12.63
C GLU A 41 -11.14 -13.85 12.71
N GLU A 42 -10.45 -14.47 13.67
CA GLU A 42 -8.99 -14.28 13.89
C GLU A 42 -8.16 -14.45 12.59
N GLU A 43 -8.57 -15.35 11.69
CA GLU A 43 -7.92 -15.56 10.39
C GLU A 43 -8.07 -14.35 9.44
N GLU A 44 -9.20 -13.65 9.47
CA GLU A 44 -9.45 -12.45 8.65
C GLU A 44 -8.68 -11.23 9.18
N GLU A 45 -8.48 -11.15 10.50
CA GLU A 45 -7.64 -10.13 11.14
C GLU A 45 -6.16 -10.32 10.76
N ASP A 46 -5.67 -11.56 10.80
CA ASP A 46 -4.30 -11.91 10.38
C ASP A 46 -4.05 -11.61 8.90
N GLU A 47 -5.01 -11.91 8.01
CA GLU A 47 -4.93 -11.56 6.59
C GLU A 47 -4.91 -10.04 6.35
N LEU A 48 -5.73 -9.28 7.10
CA LEU A 48 -5.76 -7.82 7.03
C LEU A 48 -4.43 -7.23 7.52
N LEU A 49 -3.88 -7.74 8.62
CA LEU A 49 -2.59 -7.33 9.16
C LEU A 49 -1.43 -7.65 8.20
N ASP A 50 -1.47 -8.81 7.54
CA ASP A 50 -0.47 -9.19 6.53
C ASP A 50 -0.50 -8.27 5.30
N ALA A 51 -1.65 -7.69 4.94
CA ALA A 51 -1.78 -6.72 3.85
C ALA A 51 -1.04 -5.39 4.11
N TYR A 52 -0.78 -5.04 5.38
CA TYR A 52 0.02 -3.87 5.77
C TYR A 52 1.52 -4.16 5.88
N THR A 53 1.94 -5.42 5.74
CA THR A 53 3.35 -5.79 5.73
C THR A 53 3.90 -5.84 4.30
N THR A 54 5.17 -5.50 4.12
CA THR A 54 5.84 -5.81 2.85
C THR A 54 5.90 -7.34 2.71
N PRO A 55 5.59 -7.92 1.53
CA PRO A 55 5.48 -9.37 1.39
C PRO A 55 6.84 -10.02 1.69
N SER A 56 6.99 -10.50 2.91
CA SER A 56 8.08 -11.39 3.28
C SER A 56 7.77 -12.74 2.64
N LYS A 57 8.78 -13.37 2.03
CA LYS A 57 8.63 -14.69 1.43
C LYS A 57 8.15 -15.66 2.51
N GLY A 58 6.87 -16.03 2.43
CA GLY A 58 6.24 -16.95 3.37
C GLY A 58 7.06 -18.23 3.59
N ALA A 59 7.02 -18.70 4.82
CA ALA A 59 7.77 -19.82 5.36
C ALA A 59 7.41 -21.15 4.65
N ARG A 60 8.07 -21.43 3.52
CA ARG A 60 8.34 -22.82 3.13
C ARG A 60 9.56 -23.28 3.91
N LYS A 61 9.32 -24.17 4.88
CA LYS A 61 10.32 -24.96 5.63
C LYS A 61 11.51 -25.32 4.73
N ARG A 62 12.60 -24.55 4.80
CA ARG A 62 13.89 -24.88 4.17
C ARG A 62 14.87 -25.18 5.30
N SER A 63 15.31 -26.43 5.33
CA SER A 63 16.51 -26.86 6.02
C SER A 63 17.71 -26.03 5.55
N ASN A 64 18.53 -25.58 6.51
CA ASN A 64 19.80 -24.92 6.29
C ASN A 64 20.70 -25.70 5.32
N SER A 65 21.07 -25.09 4.20
CA SER A 65 22.40 -25.22 3.58
C SER A 65 22.59 -24.14 2.52
N SER A 66 23.69 -23.41 2.66
CA SER A 66 24.25 -22.40 1.74
C SER A 66 24.55 -22.98 0.34
N PRO A 67 24.85 -22.14 -0.68
CA PRO A 67 24.38 -22.33 -2.04
C PRO A 67 25.41 -23.01 -2.96
N GLU A 68 25.13 -24.23 -3.39
CA GLU A 68 25.77 -24.81 -4.58
C GLU A 68 24.75 -25.58 -5.41
N GLN A 69 24.60 -25.15 -6.66
CA GLN A 69 24.10 -25.87 -7.85
C GLN A 69 23.03 -26.95 -7.65
N PRO A 70 21.83 -26.82 -8.26
CA PRO A 70 20.98 -27.99 -8.48
C PRO A 70 21.64 -28.86 -9.56
N ARG A 71 22.37 -29.89 -9.12
CA ARG A 71 22.79 -31.02 -9.99
C ARG A 71 21.55 -31.75 -10.48
N HIS A 72 21.21 -31.56 -11.76
CA HIS A 72 20.27 -32.43 -12.46
C HIS A 72 20.85 -33.85 -12.52
N LYS A 73 20.14 -34.83 -11.96
CA LYS A 73 20.40 -36.25 -12.22
C LYS A 73 20.01 -36.55 -13.67
N ARG A 74 21.04 -36.79 -14.48
CA ARG A 74 21.07 -37.54 -15.75
C ARG A 74 20.17 -37.03 -16.88
N LEU A 75 20.78 -36.30 -17.80
CA LEU A 75 20.61 -36.49 -19.24
C LEU A 75 22.00 -36.43 -19.89
N LEU A 76 22.38 -37.52 -20.54
CA LEU A 76 23.63 -37.69 -21.26
C LEU A 76 23.67 -36.73 -22.46
N GLY A 77 24.76 -35.95 -22.55
CA GLY A 77 25.38 -35.46 -23.78
C GLY A 77 24.59 -34.47 -24.66
N ARG A 78 25.03 -33.20 -24.66
CA ARG A 78 25.15 -32.38 -25.89
C ARG A 78 25.94 -31.07 -25.64
N SER A 79 26.76 -30.72 -26.63
CA SER A 79 27.73 -29.62 -26.72
C SER A 79 27.12 -28.20 -26.63
N PRO A 80 27.92 -27.11 -26.49
CA PRO A 80 27.45 -25.77 -26.10
C PRO A 80 26.89 -24.90 -27.25
N LEU A 81 26.27 -25.52 -28.26
CA LEU A 81 25.58 -24.80 -29.34
C LEU A 81 24.13 -25.27 -29.37
N GLY A 82 23.32 -24.63 -28.52
CA GLY A 82 21.87 -24.83 -28.49
C GLY A 82 21.27 -24.39 -29.82
N ALA A 83 20.78 -25.37 -30.58
CA ALA A 83 20.12 -25.17 -31.85
C ALA A 83 18.91 -24.25 -31.71
N PHE A 84 18.91 -23.16 -32.48
CA PHE A 84 17.73 -22.39 -32.84
C PHE A 84 16.68 -23.34 -33.41
N SER A 85 15.66 -23.66 -32.61
CA SER A 85 14.48 -24.37 -33.10
C SER A 85 13.39 -23.34 -33.43
N PRO A 86 12.71 -23.42 -34.59
CA PRO A 86 11.73 -22.41 -35.03
C PRO A 86 10.53 -22.21 -34.07
N GLY A 87 10.30 -23.14 -33.13
CA GLY A 87 9.23 -23.06 -32.14
C GLY A 87 9.47 -22.03 -31.03
N SER A 88 10.72 -21.58 -30.81
CA SER A 88 11.04 -20.58 -29.77
C SER A 88 10.58 -19.16 -30.10
N PHE A 89 10.21 -18.93 -31.36
CA PHE A 89 9.77 -17.62 -31.89
C PHE A 89 8.31 -17.64 -32.38
N SER A 90 7.58 -18.72 -32.12
CA SER A 90 6.17 -18.80 -32.49
C SER A 90 5.32 -18.05 -31.46
N PRO A 91 4.37 -17.20 -31.88
CA PRO A 91 3.45 -16.55 -30.94
C PRO A 91 2.76 -17.61 -30.08
N SER A 92 2.54 -17.30 -28.81
CA SER A 92 1.79 -18.14 -27.87
C SER A 92 0.54 -18.69 -28.56
N VAL A 93 0.33 -20.00 -28.53
CA VAL A 93 -0.71 -20.66 -29.32
C VAL A 93 -2.13 -20.35 -28.80
N THR A 94 -2.25 -19.94 -27.53
CA THR A 94 -3.49 -19.37 -26.94
C THR A 94 -3.14 -18.51 -25.70
N PRO A 95 -2.60 -17.29 -25.85
CA PRO A 95 -2.45 -16.41 -24.69
C PRO A 95 -3.85 -16.08 -24.14
N SER A 96 -3.94 -15.72 -22.85
CA SER A 96 -5.09 -15.08 -22.21
C SER A 96 -6.43 -15.85 -22.17
N ARG A 97 -6.45 -17.15 -22.51
CA ARG A 97 -7.71 -17.92 -22.63
C ARG A 97 -8.62 -17.81 -21.40
N HIS A 98 -8.04 -17.81 -20.20
CA HIS A 98 -8.78 -17.64 -18.94
C HIS A 98 -9.38 -16.23 -18.79
N TYR A 99 -8.64 -15.21 -19.20
CA TYR A 99 -9.10 -13.82 -19.16
C TYR A 99 -10.23 -13.56 -20.16
N ALA A 100 -10.09 -14.05 -21.40
CA ALA A 100 -11.08 -13.87 -22.46
C ALA A 100 -12.40 -14.59 -22.18
N SER A 101 -12.37 -15.73 -21.48
CA SER A 101 -13.56 -16.54 -21.16
C SER A 101 -14.19 -16.23 -19.80
N ARG A 102 -13.78 -15.13 -19.15
CA ARG A 102 -14.27 -14.77 -17.81
C ARG A 102 -15.77 -14.44 -17.84
N GLY A 103 -16.52 -14.97 -16.87
CA GLY A 103 -17.96 -14.74 -16.75
C GLY A 103 -18.33 -13.42 -16.06
N GLY A 104 -17.47 -12.89 -15.17
CA GLY A 104 -17.78 -11.71 -14.35
C GLY A 104 -17.44 -10.36 -14.98
N ARG A 105 -17.53 -10.24 -16.31
CA ARG A 105 -17.25 -8.97 -17.00
C ARG A 105 -18.33 -7.93 -16.64
N GLY A 106 -17.92 -6.86 -15.96
CA GLY A 106 -18.82 -5.76 -15.59
C GLY A 106 -19.53 -5.95 -14.24
N ASP A 107 -19.24 -7.03 -13.51
CA ASP A 107 -19.81 -7.26 -12.20
C ASP A 107 -19.34 -6.22 -11.17
N VAL A 108 -20.28 -5.65 -10.44
CA VAL A 108 -19.98 -4.78 -9.30
C VAL A 108 -19.71 -5.64 -8.07
N VAL A 109 -18.44 -5.72 -7.67
CA VAL A 109 -17.99 -6.55 -6.55
C VAL A 109 -18.09 -5.87 -5.18
N ALA A 110 -18.14 -4.54 -5.16
CA ALA A 110 -18.29 -3.72 -3.95
C ALA A 110 -18.93 -2.37 -4.29
N THR A 111 -19.71 -1.83 -3.34
CA THR A 111 -20.31 -0.50 -3.42
C THR A 111 -20.07 0.26 -2.11
N PHE A 112 -19.83 1.56 -2.21
CA PHE A 112 -19.69 2.46 -1.09
C PHE A 112 -20.43 3.77 -1.40
N GLY A 113 -21.03 4.39 -0.39
CA GLY A 113 -21.85 5.58 -0.59
C GLY A 113 -23.24 5.27 -1.15
N ASP A 114 -23.97 6.33 -1.48
CA ASP A 114 -25.19 6.27 -2.29
C ASP A 114 -24.82 6.03 -3.76
N ALA A 115 -24.39 4.80 -4.06
CA ALA A 115 -23.98 4.43 -5.40
C ALA A 115 -25.18 4.48 -6.36
N PRO A 116 -25.11 5.23 -7.47
CA PRO A 116 -26.10 5.10 -8.54
C PRO A 116 -26.08 3.66 -9.06
N GLY A 117 -27.16 3.24 -9.74
CA GLY A 117 -27.24 1.91 -10.35
C GLY A 117 -26.13 1.65 -11.39
N THR A 118 -26.28 0.62 -12.23
CA THR A 118 -25.26 0.18 -13.20
C THR A 118 -24.87 1.18 -14.30
N LEU A 119 -25.42 2.40 -14.31
CA LEU A 119 -25.12 3.45 -15.30
C LEU A 119 -24.20 4.49 -14.67
N TRP A 120 -22.91 4.37 -14.98
CA TRP A 120 -21.86 5.33 -14.65
C TRP A 120 -21.64 6.21 -15.87
N SER A 121 -22.08 7.47 -15.84
CA SER A 121 -21.90 8.41 -16.95
C SER A 121 -21.72 9.81 -16.40
N SER A 122 -20.74 10.55 -16.94
CA SER A 122 -20.57 11.97 -16.63
C SER A 122 -21.71 12.80 -17.25
N LEU A 123 -22.27 13.72 -16.48
CA LEU A 123 -23.23 14.71 -16.96
C LEU A 123 -22.49 15.86 -17.68
N GLY A 124 -21.66 15.54 -18.68
CA GLY A 124 -21.08 16.52 -19.61
C GLY A 124 -20.56 17.82 -18.98
N THR A 125 -19.93 17.73 -17.81
CA THR A 125 -19.50 18.88 -17.03
C THR A 125 -18.28 19.56 -17.65
N PRO A 126 -18.18 20.91 -17.62
CA PRO A 126 -17.10 21.63 -18.27
C PRO A 126 -15.75 21.36 -17.58
N SER A 127 -14.78 20.87 -18.37
CA SER A 127 -13.33 20.81 -18.14
C SER A 127 -12.87 20.69 -16.68
N CYS A 128 -12.90 19.47 -16.14
CA CYS A 128 -12.16 19.13 -14.91
C CYS A 128 -10.65 19.08 -15.22
N THR A 129 -9.92 20.14 -14.88
CA THR A 129 -8.46 20.17 -15.03
C THR A 129 -7.77 19.78 -13.73
N PRO A 130 -7.07 18.63 -13.67
CA PRO A 130 -6.36 18.24 -12.46
C PRO A 130 -5.22 19.23 -12.17
N ARG A 131 -5.15 19.71 -10.93
CA ARG A 131 -4.04 20.54 -10.43
C ARG A 131 -3.20 19.72 -9.47
N LEU A 132 -1.87 19.80 -9.60
CA LEU A 132 -0.97 19.18 -8.64
C LEU A 132 -1.11 19.86 -7.27
N PHE A 133 -1.34 19.06 -6.23
CA PHE A 133 -1.51 19.57 -4.88
C PHE A 133 -0.15 19.93 -4.24
N GLY A 134 -0.14 21.01 -3.47
CA GLY A 134 1.04 21.48 -2.75
C GLY A 134 1.97 22.41 -3.55
N PRO A 135 2.99 22.96 -2.89
CA PRO A 135 3.89 23.94 -3.50
C PRO A 135 4.78 23.30 -4.59
N PRO A 136 5.10 24.02 -5.69
CA PRO A 136 5.87 23.48 -6.82
C PRO A 136 7.22 22.87 -6.44
N GLU A 137 7.84 23.35 -5.36
CA GLU A 137 9.12 22.88 -4.84
C GLU A 137 9.06 21.42 -4.35
N ARG A 138 7.86 20.93 -3.98
CA ARG A 138 7.63 19.54 -3.57
C ARG A 138 7.37 18.62 -4.77
N HIS A 139 7.16 19.15 -5.96
CA HIS A 139 6.91 18.36 -7.16
C HIS A 139 8.24 17.97 -7.79
N LEU A 140 8.44 16.67 -8.04
CA LEU A 140 9.62 16.18 -8.75
C LEU A 140 9.51 16.51 -10.24
N SER A 141 9.80 17.75 -10.60
CA SER A 141 9.66 18.31 -11.96
C SER A 141 10.95 18.25 -12.79
N LYS A 142 12.10 18.01 -12.13
CA LYS A 142 13.42 17.98 -12.77
C LYS A 142 14.07 16.61 -12.57
N PRO A 143 14.88 16.14 -13.54
CA PRO A 143 15.73 14.99 -13.32
C PRO A 143 16.62 15.22 -12.09
N TYR A 144 16.60 14.27 -11.16
CA TYR A 144 17.48 14.30 -10.00
C TYR A 144 18.50 13.16 -10.11
N LYS A 145 19.66 13.31 -9.46
CA LYS A 145 20.64 12.22 -9.39
C LYS A 145 20.11 11.16 -8.43
N PHE A 146 19.83 9.98 -8.98
CA PHE A 146 19.40 8.79 -8.25
C PHE A 146 20.52 7.74 -8.27
N MET A 147 20.34 6.61 -7.57
CA MET A 147 21.30 5.49 -7.47
C MET A 147 22.55 5.71 -6.60
N PHE A 148 22.69 6.85 -5.93
CA PHE A 148 23.70 7.03 -4.90
C PHE A 148 23.10 7.82 -3.73
N GLN A 149 23.22 7.27 -2.52
CA GLN A 149 22.77 7.90 -1.29
C GLN A 149 23.90 7.81 -0.27
N LYS A 150 24.20 8.93 0.41
CA LYS A 150 25.14 8.90 1.52
C LYS A 150 24.38 8.46 2.78
N PRO A 151 24.93 7.54 3.59
CA PRO A 151 24.28 7.13 4.83
C PRO A 151 24.01 8.29 5.80
N LEU A 152 24.86 9.32 5.80
CA LEU A 152 24.67 10.52 6.62
C LEU A 152 23.42 11.32 6.19
N ASP A 153 23.24 11.55 4.89
CA ASP A 153 22.05 12.24 4.38
C ASP A 153 20.76 11.46 4.72
N VAL A 154 20.80 10.12 4.64
CA VAL A 154 19.67 9.26 5.03
C VAL A 154 19.38 9.39 6.53
N ARG A 155 20.42 9.36 7.38
CA ARG A 155 20.29 9.56 8.82
C ARG A 155 19.67 10.92 9.12
N GLU A 156 20.14 11.99 8.49
CA GLU A 156 19.60 13.35 8.69
C GLU A 156 18.10 13.43 8.37
N VAL A 157 17.67 12.85 7.24
CA VAL A 157 16.25 12.82 6.89
C VAL A 157 15.42 12.00 7.90
N MET A 158 15.95 10.88 8.39
CA MET A 158 15.27 10.09 9.41
C MET A 158 15.12 10.84 10.74
N LEU A 159 16.16 11.56 11.16
CA LEU A 159 16.14 12.39 12.37
C LEU A 159 15.15 13.55 12.23
N TRP A 160 15.24 14.29 11.12
CA TRP A 160 14.31 15.39 10.83
C TRP A 160 12.85 14.93 10.85
N ARG A 161 12.55 13.77 10.25
CA ARG A 161 11.18 13.19 10.26
C ARG A 161 10.70 12.87 11.67
N MET A 162 11.58 12.34 12.52
CA MET A 162 11.25 12.00 13.90
C MET A 162 11.03 13.25 14.75
N GLU A 163 11.85 14.28 14.59
CA GLU A 163 11.70 15.58 15.25
C GLU A 163 10.40 16.27 14.82
N GLU A 164 10.12 16.34 13.51
CA GLU A 164 8.90 16.98 12.99
C GLU A 164 7.62 16.31 13.51
N LEU A 165 7.58 14.98 13.52
CA LEU A 165 6.42 14.24 14.06
C LEU A 165 6.36 14.30 15.59
N GLY A 166 7.52 14.26 16.26
CA GLY A 166 7.62 14.42 17.71
C GLY A 166 7.04 15.74 18.18
N ASP A 167 7.38 16.85 17.50
CA ASP A 167 6.80 18.17 17.80
C ASP A 167 5.28 18.20 17.56
N ALA A 168 4.79 17.51 16.52
CA ALA A 168 3.36 17.40 16.26
C ALA A 168 2.63 16.63 17.36
N LEU A 169 3.18 15.50 17.81
CA LEU A 169 2.65 14.71 18.91
C LEU A 169 2.65 15.49 20.22
N LYS A 170 3.76 16.17 20.53
CA LYS A 170 3.91 16.99 21.72
C LYS A 170 2.88 18.11 21.78
N ARG A 171 2.69 18.84 20.67
CA ARG A 171 1.71 19.93 20.58
C ARG A 171 0.27 19.42 20.70
N HIS A 172 -0.06 18.31 20.05
CA HIS A 172 -1.43 17.78 20.04
C HIS A 172 -1.83 17.21 21.41
N HIS A 173 -0.98 16.35 21.98
CA HIS A 173 -1.25 15.67 23.25
C HIS A 173 -0.85 16.50 24.48
N GLN A 174 -0.37 17.73 24.29
CA GLN A 174 0.10 18.63 25.35
C GLN A 174 1.16 17.98 26.27
N LEU A 175 2.11 17.28 25.65
CA LEU A 175 3.17 16.58 26.37
C LEU A 175 4.22 17.56 26.90
N GLU A 176 4.82 17.21 28.03
CA GLU A 176 6.05 17.83 28.51
C GLU A 176 7.23 17.51 27.56
N ASP A 177 8.45 17.91 27.94
CA ASP A 177 9.65 17.55 27.20
C ASP A 177 9.90 16.04 27.19
N PHE A 178 10.44 15.54 26.08
CA PHE A 178 10.80 14.13 25.96
C PHE A 178 12.05 13.82 26.79
N ALA A 179 11.98 12.75 27.59
CA ALA A 179 13.11 12.26 28.34
C ALA A 179 14.05 11.40 27.48
N PRO A 180 15.35 11.33 27.80
CA PRO A 180 16.27 10.38 27.18
C PRO A 180 15.87 8.92 27.44
N VAL A 181 15.78 8.10 26.39
CA VAL A 181 15.39 6.69 26.51
C VAL A 181 16.37 5.84 27.33
N THR A 182 17.62 6.27 27.46
CA THR A 182 18.70 5.51 28.13
C THR A 182 18.89 5.86 29.60
N LEU A 183 18.33 6.97 30.07
CA LEU A 183 18.49 7.38 31.46
C LEU A 183 17.52 6.61 32.35
N PRO A 184 18.01 5.98 33.43
CA PRO A 184 17.13 5.32 34.37
C PRO A 184 16.17 6.32 35.04
N ALA A 185 14.89 5.97 35.12
CA ALA A 185 13.86 6.74 35.79
C ALA A 185 12.97 5.80 36.63
N GLN A 186 12.72 6.20 37.88
CA GLN A 186 11.79 5.49 38.77
C GLN A 186 10.33 5.89 38.52
N GLU A 187 10.12 7.14 38.12
CA GLU A 187 8.81 7.67 37.74
C GLU A 187 8.57 7.46 36.23
N PRO A 188 7.30 7.37 35.80
CA PRO A 188 6.97 7.31 34.38
C PRO A 188 7.51 8.52 33.63
N VAL A 189 8.15 8.28 32.50
CA VAL A 189 8.68 9.31 31.61
C VAL A 189 8.07 9.17 30.23
N THR A 190 7.90 10.31 29.55
CA THR A 190 7.48 10.34 28.15
C THR A 190 8.71 10.38 27.25
N VAL A 191 8.79 9.47 26.29
CA VAL A 191 9.92 9.37 25.36
C VAL A 191 9.45 9.34 23.92
N LEU A 192 10.30 9.82 23.02
CA LEU A 192 10.11 9.80 21.58
C LEU A 192 11.07 8.80 20.94
N GLY A 193 10.59 8.04 19.96
CA GLY A 193 11.49 7.23 19.16
C GLY A 193 10.80 6.53 17.99
N GLN A 194 11.61 5.81 17.23
CA GLN A 194 11.18 4.98 16.11
C GLN A 194 11.20 3.50 16.48
N ILE A 195 10.12 2.80 16.16
CA ILE A 195 10.01 1.35 16.36
C ILE A 195 10.97 0.61 15.42
N ALA A 196 11.73 -0.31 15.99
CA ALA A 196 12.63 -1.22 15.27
C ALA A 196 12.42 -2.67 15.73
N CYS A 197 13.00 -3.60 14.97
CA CYS A 197 13.05 -5.01 15.32
C CYS A 197 14.47 -5.36 15.77
N ASP A 198 14.61 -6.17 16.81
CA ASP A 198 15.92 -6.71 17.25
C ASP A 198 16.51 -7.76 16.31
N SER A 199 15.76 -8.18 15.30
CA SER A 199 16.13 -9.22 14.35
C SER A 199 15.73 -8.85 12.93
N ALA A 200 16.24 -9.62 11.96
CA ALA A 200 15.85 -9.49 10.55
C ALA A 200 14.50 -10.16 10.21
N GLY A 201 13.78 -10.70 11.22
CA GLY A 201 12.50 -11.40 11.06
C GLY A 201 11.27 -10.48 11.13
N LYS A 202 10.08 -11.08 11.09
CA LYS A 202 8.80 -10.38 11.33
C LYS A 202 8.79 -9.84 12.76
N LEU A 203 8.41 -8.57 12.92
CA LEU A 203 8.27 -7.93 14.23
C LEU A 203 7.20 -8.69 15.05
N ASN A 204 7.49 -8.93 16.33
CA ASN A 204 6.56 -9.47 17.29
C ASN A 204 6.67 -8.71 18.62
N ALA A 205 5.72 -8.91 19.54
CA ALA A 205 5.65 -8.17 20.79
C ALA A 205 6.90 -8.29 21.69
N HIS A 206 7.70 -9.35 21.54
CA HIS A 206 8.91 -9.58 22.35
C HIS A 206 10.17 -9.00 21.71
N SER A 207 10.12 -8.67 20.42
CA SER A 207 11.25 -8.22 19.61
C SER A 207 11.20 -6.71 19.30
N VAL A 208 10.36 -5.95 20.03
CA VAL A 208 10.15 -4.53 19.79
C VAL A 208 11.26 -3.72 20.45
N LEU A 209 11.95 -2.90 19.65
CA LEU A 209 12.92 -1.92 20.09
C LEU A 209 12.40 -0.52 19.83
N LEU A 210 12.79 0.42 20.69
CA LEU A 210 12.64 1.86 20.45
C LEU A 210 14.03 2.45 20.18
N VAL A 211 14.20 3.03 19.00
CA VAL A 211 15.36 3.86 18.64
C VAL A 211 15.02 5.29 19.02
N GLY A 212 15.65 5.81 20.08
CA GLY A 212 15.44 7.18 20.53
C GLY A 212 15.96 8.21 19.53
N ASP A 213 15.56 9.45 19.71
CA ASP A 213 15.98 10.54 18.84
C ASP A 213 17.44 10.97 19.04
N ALA A 214 17.97 11.75 18.09
CA ALA A 214 19.34 12.22 18.19
C ALA A 214 19.53 13.28 19.28
N ALA A 215 18.53 14.16 19.50
CA ALA A 215 18.64 15.28 20.42
C ALA A 215 18.67 14.83 21.88
N HIS A 216 17.83 13.85 22.25
CA HIS A 216 17.70 13.39 23.64
C HIS A 216 18.44 12.07 23.92
N ALA A 217 18.55 11.18 22.93
CA ALA A 217 19.07 9.82 23.13
C ALA A 217 20.31 9.47 22.29
N GLY A 218 20.78 10.36 21.41
CA GLY A 218 21.91 10.08 20.53
C GLY A 218 21.68 8.90 19.57
N GLY A 219 20.42 8.51 19.31
CA GLY A 219 20.10 7.33 18.51
C GLY A 219 20.23 5.99 19.26
N ALA A 220 20.28 6.02 20.59
CA ALA A 220 20.33 4.82 21.40
C ALA A 220 19.07 3.96 21.26
N GLN A 221 19.22 2.66 21.50
CA GLN A 221 18.15 1.68 21.36
C GLN A 221 17.81 1.05 22.70
N ILE A 222 16.53 0.89 22.98
CA ILE A 222 16.03 0.21 24.18
C ILE A 222 14.91 -0.77 23.84
N PRO A 223 14.96 -2.02 24.33
CA PRO A 223 13.83 -2.94 24.24
C PRO A 223 12.59 -2.41 24.96
N LEU A 224 11.43 -2.61 24.34
CA LEU A 224 10.14 -2.33 24.95
C LEU A 224 9.57 -3.58 25.59
N ASP A 225 8.99 -3.42 26.77
CA ASP A 225 8.11 -4.39 27.40
C ASP A 225 6.68 -3.86 27.31
N LEU A 226 5.88 -4.54 26.48
CA LEU A 226 4.50 -4.17 26.15
C LEU A 226 3.47 -4.91 27.00
N SER A 227 3.91 -5.67 28.02
CA SER A 227 3.03 -6.54 28.82
C SER A 227 1.93 -5.82 29.60
N GLU A 228 2.05 -4.51 29.83
CA GLU A 228 1.03 -3.70 30.51
C GLU A 228 0.02 -3.05 29.54
N LEU A 229 0.27 -3.13 28.23
CA LEU A 229 -0.64 -2.58 27.23
C LEU A 229 -1.74 -3.59 26.91
N THR A 230 -2.99 -3.12 26.94
CA THR A 230 -4.14 -3.92 26.52
C THR A 230 -4.26 -3.99 25.00
N GLU A 231 -3.96 -2.88 24.33
CA GLU A 231 -4.11 -2.71 22.89
C GLU A 231 -2.95 -1.90 22.35
N PHE A 232 -2.39 -2.33 21.22
CA PHE A 232 -1.39 -1.57 20.50
C PHE A 232 -1.33 -2.01 19.03
N SER A 233 -0.90 -1.09 18.17
CA SER A 233 -0.58 -1.36 16.77
C SER A 233 0.77 -0.75 16.46
N LEU A 234 1.75 -1.64 16.24
CA LEU A 234 3.15 -1.28 16.06
C LEU A 234 3.71 -1.87 14.76
N PHE A 235 4.45 -1.05 14.00
CA PHE A 235 5.17 -1.52 12.81
C PHE A 235 6.59 -0.93 12.73
N PRO A 236 7.55 -1.64 12.11
CA PRO A 236 8.91 -1.13 11.96
C PRO A 236 8.95 0.20 11.20
N GLY A 237 9.66 1.18 11.76
CA GLY A 237 9.78 2.52 11.21
C GLY A 237 8.72 3.51 11.69
N GLN A 238 7.71 3.06 12.45
CA GLN A 238 6.72 3.94 13.07
C GLN A 238 7.38 4.84 14.12
N ILE A 239 7.14 6.14 14.03
CA ILE A 239 7.55 7.09 15.05
C ILE A 239 6.44 7.17 16.08
N VAL A 240 6.78 7.00 17.35
CA VAL A 240 5.83 6.98 18.46
C VAL A 240 6.35 7.85 19.60
N ALA A 241 5.42 8.50 20.29
CA ALA A 241 5.62 8.92 21.66
C ALA A 241 5.01 7.86 22.57
N LEU A 242 5.70 7.50 23.65
CA LEU A 242 5.21 6.55 24.63
C LEU A 242 5.56 6.98 26.04
N GLU A 243 4.75 6.54 27.00
CA GLU A 243 4.98 6.70 28.43
C GLU A 243 5.35 5.34 29.02
N GLY A 244 6.32 5.35 29.92
CA GLY A 244 6.75 4.13 30.59
C GLY A 244 7.81 4.37 31.65
N THR A 245 8.22 3.29 32.30
CA THR A 245 9.27 3.31 33.32
C THR A 245 10.51 2.56 32.83
N ASN A 246 11.67 3.18 32.99
CA ASN A 246 12.98 2.59 32.70
C ASN A 246 13.81 2.54 33.97
N SER A 247 13.49 1.65 34.91
CA SER A 247 14.16 1.60 36.21
C SER A 247 15.65 1.19 36.14
N THR A 248 16.07 0.52 35.06
CA THR A 248 17.41 -0.07 34.92
C THR A 248 18.30 0.58 33.86
N GLY A 249 17.75 1.44 33.00
CA GLY A 249 18.43 1.95 31.81
C GLY A 249 18.44 0.97 30.62
N ARG A 250 17.89 -0.24 30.76
CA ARG A 250 18.07 -1.34 29.79
C ARG A 250 16.80 -1.83 29.10
N ARG A 251 15.63 -1.52 29.64
CA ARG A 251 14.33 -1.91 29.09
C ARG A 251 13.27 -0.91 29.56
N MET A 252 12.45 -0.45 28.63
CA MET A 252 11.35 0.45 28.91
C MET A 252 10.07 -0.37 29.07
N ARG A 253 9.47 -0.33 30.26
CA ARG A 253 8.16 -0.94 30.51
C ARG A 253 7.08 0.08 30.15
N VAL A 254 6.36 -0.19 29.08
CA VAL A 254 5.45 0.78 28.44
C VAL A 254 4.08 0.69 29.09
N THR A 255 3.59 1.82 29.58
CA THR A 255 2.26 1.96 30.19
C THR A 255 1.26 2.60 29.24
N ARG A 256 1.73 3.40 28.28
CA ARG A 256 0.87 4.08 27.30
C ARG A 256 1.61 4.36 26.00
N ILE A 257 0.91 4.24 24.88
CA ILE A 257 1.37 4.72 23.57
C ILE A 257 0.43 5.84 23.12
N TYR A 258 0.98 6.97 22.69
CA TYR A 258 0.18 8.09 22.20
C TYR A 258 -0.29 7.84 20.77
N GLU A 259 -1.56 8.14 20.51
CA GLU A 259 -2.17 7.95 19.20
C GLU A 259 -1.53 8.89 18.15
N GLY A 260 -1.39 8.38 16.93
CA GLY A 260 -0.91 9.17 15.80
C GLY A 260 -1.84 10.34 15.47
N VAL A 261 -1.26 11.49 15.14
CA VAL A 261 -2.04 12.69 14.82
C VAL A 261 -2.22 12.77 13.29
N PRO A 262 -3.45 12.66 12.76
CA PRO A 262 -3.67 12.83 11.33
C PRO A 262 -3.45 14.28 10.91
N LEU A 263 -3.06 14.47 9.65
CA LEU A 263 -3.02 15.81 9.07
C LEU A 263 -4.45 16.36 8.96
N PRO A 264 -4.64 17.69 9.11
CA PRO A 264 -5.94 18.30 8.91
C PRO A 264 -6.41 18.07 7.46
N PHE A 265 -7.72 17.90 7.29
CA PHE A 265 -8.32 17.83 5.96
C PHE A 265 -8.08 19.11 5.18
N HIS A 266 -7.95 18.98 3.85
CA HIS A 266 -7.87 20.14 2.98
C HIS A 266 -9.18 20.94 3.05
N ALA A 267 -9.06 22.24 3.35
CA ALA A 267 -10.16 23.19 3.28
C ALA A 267 -10.21 23.79 1.87
N PRO A 268 -11.24 23.47 1.06
CA PRO A 268 -11.35 24.00 -0.30
C PRO A 268 -11.55 25.52 -0.25
N THR A 269 -10.73 26.25 -1.01
CA THR A 269 -10.82 27.72 -1.15
C THR A 269 -11.73 28.16 -2.28
N GLU A 270 -11.95 27.29 -3.26
CA GLU A 270 -12.84 27.49 -4.40
C GLU A 270 -14.11 26.63 -4.20
N PRO A 271 -15.27 27.04 -4.72
CA PRO A 271 -16.46 26.20 -4.72
C PRO A 271 -16.16 24.86 -5.42
N LEU A 272 -16.61 23.76 -4.81
CA LEU A 272 -16.47 22.44 -5.42
C LEU A 272 -17.23 22.42 -6.75
N PRO A 273 -16.67 21.78 -7.80
CA PRO A 273 -17.40 21.58 -9.04
C PRO A 273 -18.66 20.73 -8.78
N ASP A 274 -19.56 20.74 -9.76
CA ASP A 274 -20.65 19.76 -9.84
C ASP A 274 -20.09 18.32 -9.82
N GLN A 275 -20.97 17.32 -9.79
CA GLN A 275 -20.61 15.91 -9.71
C GLN A 275 -19.52 15.52 -10.74
N VAL A 276 -18.35 15.10 -10.25
CA VAL A 276 -17.22 14.60 -11.07
C VAL A 276 -17.15 13.08 -10.98
N SER A 277 -16.96 12.43 -12.12
CA SER A 277 -16.71 11.00 -12.23
C SER A 277 -15.21 10.72 -12.45
N VAL A 278 -14.63 9.89 -11.59
CA VAL A 278 -13.22 9.50 -11.68
C VAL A 278 -13.13 7.98 -11.79
N LEU A 279 -12.53 7.50 -12.89
CA LEU A 279 -12.20 6.10 -13.07
C LEU A 279 -10.77 5.87 -12.61
N VAL A 280 -10.56 4.88 -11.74
CA VAL A 280 -9.22 4.50 -11.25
C VAL A 280 -8.95 3.06 -11.64
N ALA A 281 -7.79 2.80 -12.24
CA ALA A 281 -7.33 1.45 -12.54
C ALA A 281 -5.83 1.32 -12.26
N CYS A 282 -5.42 0.14 -11.81
CA CYS A 282 -4.03 -0.17 -11.49
C CYS A 282 -3.61 -1.43 -12.24
N GLY A 283 -2.40 -1.42 -12.80
CA GLY A 283 -1.82 -2.58 -13.45
C GLY A 283 -1.58 -3.75 -12.48
N PRO A 284 -1.21 -4.93 -13.00
CA PRO A 284 -0.77 -5.17 -14.37
C PRO A 284 -1.89 -5.13 -15.42
N PHE A 285 -1.63 -4.54 -16.58
CA PHE A 285 -2.61 -4.41 -17.67
C PHE A 285 -2.51 -5.52 -18.74
N THR A 286 -1.78 -6.58 -18.44
CA THR A 286 -1.68 -7.79 -19.27
C THR A 286 -1.68 -9.02 -18.36
N PRO A 287 -2.29 -10.15 -18.76
CA PRO A 287 -2.24 -11.39 -18.00
C PRO A 287 -0.81 -11.93 -17.93
N SER A 288 -0.53 -12.84 -17.00
CA SER A 288 0.81 -13.42 -16.83
C SER A 288 1.25 -14.36 -17.97
N ASP A 289 0.30 -14.86 -18.76
CA ASP A 289 0.52 -15.84 -19.82
C ASP A 289 0.65 -15.20 -21.22
N GLY A 290 0.65 -13.87 -21.31
CA GLY A 290 0.69 -13.18 -22.59
C GLY A 290 0.97 -11.68 -22.49
N VAL A 291 1.36 -11.09 -23.61
CA VAL A 291 1.69 -9.65 -23.75
C VAL A 291 0.75 -8.96 -24.74
N ALA A 292 -0.47 -9.48 -24.88
CA ALA A 292 -1.48 -8.96 -25.80
C ALA A 292 -2.24 -7.75 -25.23
N PHE A 293 -2.11 -7.49 -23.92
CA PHE A 293 -2.76 -6.36 -23.24
C PHE A 293 -4.29 -6.35 -23.38
N GLU A 294 -4.95 -7.52 -23.38
CA GLU A 294 -6.42 -7.55 -23.44
C GLU A 294 -7.11 -6.85 -22.26
N PRO A 295 -6.61 -6.93 -21.01
CA PRO A 295 -7.15 -6.12 -19.92
C PRO A 295 -7.08 -4.62 -20.18
N LEU A 296 -6.01 -4.14 -20.81
CA LEU A 296 -5.91 -2.74 -21.22
C LEU A 296 -6.98 -2.40 -22.25
N ARG A 297 -7.18 -3.25 -23.26
CA ARG A 297 -8.20 -3.02 -24.30
C ARG A 297 -9.61 -2.97 -23.71
N ASP A 298 -9.96 -3.94 -22.89
CA ASP A 298 -11.26 -3.97 -22.21
C ASP A 298 -11.47 -2.74 -21.30
N LEU A 299 -10.40 -2.25 -20.66
CA LEU A 299 -10.44 -1.02 -19.88
C LEU A 299 -10.69 0.21 -20.76
N LEU A 300 -10.07 0.29 -21.94
CA LEU A 300 -10.29 1.37 -22.88
C LEU A 300 -11.73 1.36 -23.43
N ASP A 301 -12.30 0.18 -23.68
CA ASP A 301 -13.73 0.04 -24.04
C ASP A 301 -14.64 0.59 -22.93
N VAL A 302 -14.29 0.35 -21.66
CA VAL A 302 -15.04 0.90 -20.50
C VAL A 302 -14.92 2.42 -20.44
N ILE A 303 -13.72 2.97 -20.64
CA ILE A 303 -13.50 4.42 -20.66
C ILE A 303 -14.29 5.08 -21.80
N GLU A 304 -14.30 4.47 -22.99
CA GLU A 304 -15.05 4.98 -24.13
C GLU A 304 -16.56 4.93 -23.91
N ARG A 305 -17.04 3.87 -23.27
CA ARG A 305 -18.46 3.68 -22.94
C ARG A 305 -18.94 4.64 -21.85
N ASP A 306 -18.21 4.73 -20.74
CA ASP A 306 -18.66 5.42 -19.52
C ASP A 306 -18.26 6.91 -19.52
N ARG A 307 -17.24 7.28 -20.32
CA ARG A 307 -16.72 8.65 -20.48
C ARG A 307 -16.51 9.38 -19.15
N PRO A 308 -15.68 8.83 -18.24
CA PRO A 308 -15.37 9.50 -16.98
C PRO A 308 -14.66 10.84 -17.22
N ASP A 309 -14.87 11.81 -16.33
CA ASP A 309 -14.23 13.13 -16.40
C ASP A 309 -12.71 13.04 -16.18
N LEU A 310 -12.25 12.05 -15.41
CA LEU A 310 -10.84 11.78 -15.14
C LEU A 310 -10.55 10.27 -15.10
N CYS A 311 -9.47 9.84 -15.74
CA CYS A 311 -8.91 8.50 -15.61
C CYS A 311 -7.57 8.55 -14.87
N LEU A 312 -7.47 7.88 -13.72
CA LEU A 312 -6.21 7.67 -13.00
C LEU A 312 -5.70 6.25 -13.25
N LEU A 313 -4.70 6.14 -14.12
CA LEU A 313 -4.07 4.85 -14.48
C LEU A 313 -2.74 4.68 -13.77
N LEU A 314 -2.68 3.74 -12.84
CA LEU A 314 -1.50 3.40 -12.05
C LEU A 314 -0.76 2.23 -12.69
N GLY A 315 0.57 2.29 -12.68
CA GLY A 315 1.40 1.19 -13.16
C GLY A 315 1.28 -0.08 -12.30
N PRO A 316 1.93 -1.19 -12.72
CA PRO A 316 2.86 -1.25 -13.83
C PRO A 316 2.17 -1.39 -15.20
N PHE A 317 2.54 -0.51 -16.14
CA PHE A 317 2.18 -0.65 -17.55
C PHE A 317 3.00 -1.75 -18.24
N LEU A 318 4.26 -1.89 -17.85
CA LEU A 318 5.10 -3.02 -18.20
C LEU A 318 5.66 -3.58 -16.90
N ASP A 319 5.17 -4.74 -16.48
CA ASP A 319 5.53 -5.30 -15.19
C ASP A 319 6.90 -5.99 -15.26
N ALA A 320 7.87 -5.48 -14.48
CA ALA A 320 9.20 -6.08 -14.34
C ALA A 320 9.17 -7.52 -13.79
N ARG A 321 8.06 -7.94 -13.18
CA ARG A 321 7.84 -9.29 -12.67
C ARG A 321 7.20 -10.23 -13.68
N HIS A 322 6.76 -9.74 -14.84
CA HIS A 322 6.19 -10.58 -15.89
C HIS A 322 7.25 -11.50 -16.48
N GLU A 323 6.90 -12.78 -16.71
CA GLU A 323 7.85 -13.84 -17.10
C GLU A 323 8.64 -13.47 -18.38
N GLN A 324 7.96 -13.02 -19.42
CA GLN A 324 8.59 -12.60 -20.68
C GLN A 324 9.46 -11.32 -20.52
N VAL A 325 9.16 -10.46 -19.54
CA VAL A 325 9.98 -9.27 -19.25
C VAL A 325 11.28 -9.70 -18.58
N GLN A 326 11.20 -10.60 -17.59
CA GLN A 326 12.36 -11.15 -16.89
C GLN A 326 13.28 -11.95 -17.81
N ARG A 327 12.71 -12.64 -18.81
CA ARG A 327 13.45 -13.42 -19.80
C ARG A 327 13.92 -12.61 -21.01
N CYS A 328 13.57 -11.32 -21.08
CA CYS A 328 13.88 -10.47 -22.23
C CYS A 328 13.34 -11.03 -23.56
N GLU A 329 12.13 -11.61 -23.53
CA GLU A 329 11.48 -12.26 -24.68
C GLU A 329 10.48 -11.34 -25.39
N LEU A 330 10.46 -10.05 -25.05
CA LEU A 330 9.59 -9.06 -25.69
C LEU A 330 10.06 -8.75 -27.13
N PRO A 331 9.13 -8.38 -28.03
CA PRO A 331 9.45 -8.04 -29.42
C PRO A 331 10.21 -6.71 -29.60
N GLY A 332 10.47 -5.96 -28.53
CA GLY A 332 11.17 -4.68 -28.56
C GLY A 332 11.74 -4.31 -27.19
N SER A 333 12.43 -3.17 -27.11
CA SER A 333 12.97 -2.68 -25.84
C SER A 333 11.85 -2.34 -24.84
N PHE A 334 12.15 -2.39 -23.54
CA PHE A 334 11.18 -2.04 -22.49
C PHE A 334 10.58 -0.65 -22.70
N GLY A 335 11.41 0.31 -23.12
CA GLY A 335 10.97 1.68 -23.40
C GLY A 335 10.06 1.80 -24.63
N GLU A 336 10.24 0.95 -25.65
CA GLU A 336 9.35 0.92 -26.82
C GLU A 336 7.99 0.31 -26.48
N VAL A 337 7.99 -0.82 -25.76
CA VAL A 337 6.75 -1.47 -25.32
C VAL A 337 5.94 -0.56 -24.40
N PHE A 338 6.60 0.12 -23.46
CA PHE A 338 5.95 1.12 -22.60
C PHE A 338 5.35 2.29 -23.40
N ARG A 339 6.08 2.85 -24.36
CA ARG A 339 5.57 3.92 -25.23
C ARG A 339 4.41 3.46 -26.11
N LEU A 340 4.42 2.21 -26.57
CA LEU A 340 3.32 1.62 -27.31
C LEU A 340 2.05 1.56 -26.45
N CYS A 341 2.17 1.09 -25.20
CA CYS A 341 1.04 1.06 -24.25
C CYS A 341 0.46 2.46 -24.03
N LEU A 342 1.32 3.46 -23.77
CA LEU A 342 0.87 4.84 -23.59
C LEU A 342 0.19 5.40 -24.84
N ARG A 343 0.74 5.11 -26.02
CA ARG A 343 0.13 5.53 -27.28
C ARG A 343 -1.26 4.92 -27.46
N CYS A 344 -1.42 3.62 -27.21
CA CYS A 344 -2.72 2.95 -27.28
C CYS A 344 -3.75 3.60 -26.34
N ILE A 345 -3.35 3.94 -25.11
CA ILE A 345 -4.22 4.66 -24.17
C ILE A 345 -4.61 6.01 -24.74
N LEU A 346 -3.62 6.85 -25.08
CA LEU A 346 -3.86 8.21 -25.56
C LEU A 346 -4.70 8.24 -26.85
N ASP A 347 -4.45 7.35 -27.79
CA ASP A 347 -5.16 7.31 -29.07
C ASP A 347 -6.61 6.84 -28.90
N SER A 348 -6.85 5.86 -28.02
CA SER A 348 -8.21 5.34 -27.77
C SER A 348 -9.06 6.31 -26.95
N THR A 349 -8.44 7.13 -26.09
CA THR A 349 -9.18 8.13 -25.30
C THR A 349 -9.33 9.48 -26.00
N ARG A 350 -8.69 9.72 -27.15
CA ARG A 350 -8.83 11.00 -27.91
C ARG A 350 -10.26 11.24 -28.40
N SER A 351 -11.00 10.18 -28.75
CA SER A 351 -12.41 10.27 -29.17
C SER A 351 -13.36 10.65 -28.02
N CYS A 352 -12.87 10.61 -26.78
CA CYS A 352 -13.63 10.90 -25.56
C CYS A 352 -13.44 12.34 -25.06
N VAL A 353 -12.50 13.09 -25.66
CA VAL A 353 -12.29 14.51 -25.37
C VAL A 353 -13.15 15.32 -26.35
N PRO A 354 -14.01 16.24 -25.87
CA PRO A 354 -14.91 17.03 -26.72
C PRO A 354 -14.20 17.96 -27.70
#